data_AF-A0A061PC01-F1
#
_entry.id   AF-A0A061PC01-F1
#
_cell.length_a   1.000
_cell.length_b   1.000
_cell.length_c   1.000
_cell.angle_alpha   90.00
_cell.angle_beta   90.00
_cell.angle_gamma   90.00
#
_symmetry.space_group_name_H-M   'P 1'
#
loop_
_entity.id
_entity.type
_entity.pdbx_description
1 polymer ?
#
loop_
_entity_poly.entity_id
_entity_poly.type
_entity_poly.pdbx_seq_one_letter_code
_entity_poly.pdbx_strand_id
1 'polypeptide(L)'
;MSGSPGSENGIYVDAQMNTNEVRIMQRRGGSTSALETAELPFTLEEDEWYRVLLKRQAESVQVKMWPDGAEEPADWQAVTIQSNMFGGKAGISHSTPGNVNEYAYVGVGIGGLEAPHAPDDLVNPVDPDLTAEDIRALVFDLQASGDITDERVVRTLTLHLTAIANYERRDNGAKVLEHMASFELLLERYFDNEMISRYANYMLSIHAEALIAKWTD
;
A
#
# COMPACT_ATOMS: atom_id res chain seq x y z
N MET A 1 -8.41 -2.64 -21.68
CA MET A 1 -7.68 -1.70 -22.55
C MET A 1 -7.42 -2.32 -23.92
N SER A 2 -7.58 -1.54 -25.00
CA SER A 2 -7.24 -1.83 -26.40
C SER A 2 -6.91 -0.54 -27.15
N GLY A 3 -6.40 -0.62 -28.38
CA GLY A 3 -6.09 0.55 -29.22
C GLY A 3 -4.59 0.83 -29.38
N SER A 4 -4.26 2.05 -29.80
CA SER A 4 -2.89 2.54 -30.03
C SER A 4 -2.62 3.76 -29.15
N PRO A 5 -1.34 4.14 -28.93
CA PRO A 5 -0.99 5.33 -28.17
C PRO A 5 -1.79 6.56 -28.64
N GLY A 6 -2.54 7.19 -27.73
CA GLY A 6 -3.38 8.36 -28.01
C GLY A 6 -4.78 8.05 -28.58
N SER A 7 -5.13 6.78 -28.79
CA SER A 7 -6.47 6.34 -29.21
C SER A 7 -6.88 5.06 -28.48
N GLU A 8 -6.58 5.02 -27.18
CA GLU A 8 -6.90 3.89 -26.32
C GLU A 8 -8.40 3.85 -26.01
N ASN A 9 -8.89 2.62 -25.86
CA ASN A 9 -10.25 2.34 -25.42
C ASN A 9 -10.21 1.45 -24.19
N GLY A 10 -11.02 1.77 -23.19
CA GLY A 10 -11.05 0.99 -21.96
C GLY A 10 -12.04 1.52 -20.94
N ILE A 11 -12.29 0.68 -19.95
CA ILE A 11 -12.95 1.04 -18.71
C ILE A 11 -11.88 0.91 -17.64
N TYR A 12 -11.82 1.88 -16.74
CA TYR A 12 -10.90 1.87 -15.61
C TYR A 12 -11.59 2.49 -14.40
N VAL A 13 -10.97 2.32 -13.25
CA VAL A 13 -11.39 2.93 -11.99
C VAL A 13 -10.29 3.88 -11.56
N ASP A 14 -10.68 5.02 -11.01
CA ASP A 14 -9.79 5.90 -10.25
C ASP A 14 -10.50 6.44 -9.00
N ALA A 15 -9.71 7.02 -8.11
CA ALA A 15 -10.18 7.75 -6.94
C ALA A 15 -9.72 9.21 -7.06
N GLN A 16 -10.58 10.16 -6.69
CA GLN A 16 -10.32 11.59 -6.82
C GLN A 16 -10.29 12.24 -5.43
N MET A 17 -9.10 12.59 -4.95
CA MET A 17 -8.94 13.20 -3.61
C MET A 17 -9.70 14.52 -3.45
N ASN A 18 -9.68 15.39 -4.46
CA ASN A 18 -10.35 16.71 -4.38
C ASN A 18 -11.86 16.64 -4.16
N THR A 19 -12.52 15.59 -4.66
CA THR A 19 -13.96 15.39 -4.51
C THR A 19 -14.30 14.26 -3.55
N ASN A 20 -13.30 13.51 -3.09
CA ASN A 20 -13.43 12.35 -2.21
C ASN A 20 -14.35 11.27 -2.78
N GLU A 21 -14.11 10.89 -4.04
CA GLU A 21 -14.97 9.96 -4.79
C GLU A 21 -14.17 8.82 -5.41
N VAL A 22 -14.81 7.65 -5.53
CA VAL A 22 -14.40 6.58 -6.45
C VAL A 22 -15.21 6.67 -7.73
N ARG A 23 -14.57 6.47 -8.89
CA ARG A 23 -15.20 6.69 -10.20
C ARG A 23 -14.98 5.51 -11.13
N ILE A 24 -16.03 5.14 -11.85
CA ILE A 24 -15.93 4.26 -13.02
C ILE A 24 -15.76 5.17 -14.24
N MET A 25 -14.61 5.05 -14.89
CA MET A 25 -14.23 5.91 -16.00
C MET A 25 -14.19 5.12 -17.31
N GLN A 26 -14.46 5.81 -18.41
CA GLN A 26 -14.29 5.30 -19.75
C GLN A 26 -13.26 6.13 -20.49
N ARG A 27 -12.35 5.44 -21.19
CA ARG A 27 -11.52 6.03 -22.23
C ARG A 27 -12.02 5.55 -23.59
N ARG A 28 -12.23 6.49 -24.52
CA ARG A 28 -12.69 6.21 -25.88
C ARG A 28 -12.03 7.16 -26.87
N GLY A 29 -11.25 6.61 -27.80
CA GLY A 29 -10.54 7.39 -28.81
C GLY A 29 -9.62 8.45 -28.22
N GLY A 30 -8.98 8.15 -27.08
CA GLY A 30 -8.08 9.07 -26.37
C GLY A 30 -8.76 10.03 -25.38
N SER A 31 -10.07 10.23 -25.46
CA SER A 31 -10.84 11.05 -24.51
C SER A 31 -11.35 10.25 -23.31
N THR A 32 -11.50 10.91 -22.17
CA THR A 32 -11.97 10.32 -20.91
C THR A 32 -13.32 10.91 -20.49
N SER A 33 -14.22 10.07 -19.96
CA SER A 33 -15.49 10.48 -19.36
C SER A 33 -15.86 9.58 -18.18
N ALA A 34 -16.50 10.12 -17.15
CA ALA A 34 -17.08 9.34 -16.07
C ALA A 34 -18.33 8.59 -16.57
N LEU A 35 -18.45 7.31 -16.20
CA LEU A 35 -19.65 6.50 -16.38
C LEU A 35 -20.52 6.48 -15.13
N GLU A 36 -19.88 6.51 -13.95
CA GLU A 36 -20.54 6.56 -12.64
C GLU A 36 -19.55 7.04 -11.57
N THR A 37 -20.05 7.70 -10.53
CA THR A 37 -19.25 8.21 -9.41
C THR A 37 -19.95 7.94 -8.09
N ALA A 38 -19.19 7.72 -7.02
CA ALA A 38 -19.71 7.58 -5.67
C ALA A 38 -18.81 8.28 -4.65
N GLU A 39 -19.41 9.05 -3.75
CA GLU A 39 -18.72 9.63 -2.60
C GLU A 39 -18.23 8.51 -1.66
N LEU A 40 -17.01 8.67 -1.13
CA LEU A 40 -16.42 7.72 -0.20
C LEU A 40 -16.84 8.06 1.24
N PRO A 41 -17.18 7.05 2.07
CA PRO A 41 -17.54 7.26 3.47
C PRO A 41 -16.33 7.50 4.39
N PHE A 42 -15.14 7.67 3.83
CA PHE A 42 -13.86 7.97 4.48
C PHE A 42 -13.12 9.02 3.65
N THR A 43 -12.14 9.68 4.25
CA THR A 43 -11.30 10.66 3.55
C THR A 43 -10.17 9.95 2.82
N LEU A 44 -9.93 10.30 1.55
CA LEU A 44 -8.73 9.90 0.83
C LEU A 44 -7.53 10.73 1.28
N GLU A 45 -6.50 10.03 1.73
CA GLU A 45 -5.22 10.58 2.18
C GLU A 45 -4.07 10.07 1.29
N GLU A 46 -3.01 10.87 1.19
CA GLU A 46 -1.76 10.46 0.55
C GLU A 46 -1.01 9.51 1.49
N ASP A 47 -0.11 8.69 0.93
CA ASP A 47 0.69 7.71 1.68
C ASP A 47 -0.14 6.67 2.48
N GLU A 48 -1.42 6.52 2.13
CA GLU A 48 -2.33 5.51 2.69
C GLU A 48 -2.67 4.42 1.67
N TRP A 49 -2.90 3.21 2.17
CA TRP A 49 -3.22 2.06 1.34
C TRP A 49 -4.71 1.78 1.27
N TYR A 50 -5.16 1.44 0.07
CA TYR A 50 -6.56 1.15 -0.21
C TYR A 50 -6.69 -0.15 -0.99
N ARG A 51 -7.75 -0.88 -0.69
CA ARG A 51 -8.22 -2.00 -1.50
C ARG A 51 -9.22 -1.49 -2.53
N VAL A 52 -9.07 -1.95 -3.76
CA VAL A 52 -9.97 -1.59 -4.87
C VAL A 52 -10.41 -2.86 -5.58
N LEU A 53 -11.72 -3.05 -5.71
CA LEU A 53 -12.32 -4.15 -6.46
C LEU A 53 -13.13 -3.58 -7.62
N LEU A 54 -12.73 -3.92 -8.84
CA LEU A 54 -13.50 -3.68 -10.06
C LEU A 54 -14.05 -5.01 -10.56
N LYS A 55 -15.37 -5.13 -10.63
CA LYS A 55 -16.04 -6.32 -11.15
C LYS A 55 -16.85 -5.98 -12.39
N ARG A 56 -16.77 -6.86 -13.38
CA ARG A 56 -17.71 -6.88 -14.50
C ARG A 56 -18.51 -8.17 -14.50
N GLN A 57 -19.83 -8.05 -14.57
CA GLN A 57 -20.74 -9.17 -14.77
C GLN A 57 -21.72 -8.84 -15.90
N ALA A 58 -21.54 -9.50 -17.04
CA ALA A 58 -22.22 -9.15 -18.29
C ALA A 58 -22.03 -7.67 -18.66
N GLU A 59 -23.11 -6.87 -18.61
CA GLU A 59 -23.09 -5.43 -18.87
C GLU A 59 -22.85 -4.60 -17.61
N SER A 60 -23.06 -5.17 -16.43
CA SER A 60 -22.83 -4.48 -15.15
C SER A 60 -21.34 -4.32 -14.92
N VAL A 61 -20.91 -3.10 -14.62
CA VAL A 61 -19.57 -2.75 -14.15
C VAL A 61 -19.73 -2.07 -12.80
N GLN A 62 -19.00 -2.57 -11.80
CA GLN A 62 -19.17 -2.17 -10.41
C GLN A 62 -17.81 -1.98 -9.76
N VAL A 63 -17.74 -0.99 -8.87
CA VAL A 63 -16.54 -0.70 -8.11
C VAL A 63 -16.87 -0.51 -6.64
N LYS A 64 -15.97 -1.02 -5.79
CA LYS A 64 -15.87 -0.64 -4.39
C LYS A 64 -14.41 -0.47 -3.99
N MET A 65 -14.19 0.38 -3.01
CA MET A 65 -12.91 0.80 -2.49
C MET A 65 -13.04 1.07 -1.00
N TRP A 66 -12.04 0.63 -0.23
CA TRP A 66 -11.97 0.83 1.21
C TRP A 66 -10.50 0.91 1.68
N PRO A 67 -10.22 1.54 2.84
CA PRO A 67 -8.88 1.52 3.42
C PRO A 67 -8.41 0.09 3.66
N ASP A 68 -7.13 -0.18 3.48
CA ASP A 68 -6.55 -1.47 3.87
C ASP A 68 -6.71 -1.69 5.38
N GLY A 69 -6.89 -2.94 5.81
CA GLY A 69 -7.24 -3.28 7.21
C GLY A 69 -8.70 -3.02 7.62
N ALA A 70 -9.48 -2.26 6.84
CA ALA A 70 -10.91 -2.10 7.08
C ALA A 70 -11.73 -3.26 6.48
N GLU A 71 -12.94 -3.46 7.01
CA GLU A 71 -13.87 -4.46 6.50
C GLU A 71 -14.33 -4.13 5.07
N GLU A 72 -14.31 -5.12 4.19
CA GLU A 72 -14.76 -4.98 2.81
C GLU A 72 -16.25 -4.59 2.76
N PRO A 73 -16.64 -3.49 2.07
CA PRO A 73 -18.03 -3.08 2.00
C PRO A 73 -18.93 -4.17 1.40
N ALA A 74 -20.08 -4.40 2.05
CA ALA A 74 -21.07 -5.36 1.58
C ALA A 74 -21.70 -4.93 0.24
N ASP A 75 -21.99 -3.64 0.12
CA ASP A 75 -22.59 -3.05 -1.07
C ASP A 75 -21.54 -2.46 -2.03
N TRP A 76 -21.86 -2.48 -3.32
CA TRP A 76 -21.07 -1.78 -4.34
C TRP A 76 -21.32 -0.29 -4.26
N GLN A 77 -20.24 0.51 -4.26
CA GLN A 77 -20.34 1.96 -4.11
C GLN A 77 -20.78 2.63 -5.42
N ALA A 78 -20.21 2.24 -6.56
CA ALA A 78 -20.65 2.70 -7.88
C ALA A 78 -20.96 1.52 -8.80
N VAL A 79 -22.06 1.62 -9.55
CA VAL A 79 -22.60 0.58 -10.43
C VAL A 79 -23.10 1.22 -11.71
N THR A 80 -22.65 0.75 -12.87
CA THR A 80 -23.08 1.26 -14.18
C THR A 80 -23.32 0.13 -15.17
N ILE A 81 -24.01 0.44 -16.27
CA ILE A 81 -24.25 -0.49 -17.37
C ILE A 81 -23.39 -0.10 -18.57
N GLN A 82 -22.57 -1.03 -19.05
CA GLN A 82 -21.72 -0.85 -20.21
C GLN A 82 -21.88 -1.97 -21.25
N SER A 83 -22.57 -1.66 -22.35
CA SER A 83 -22.93 -2.61 -23.41
C SER A 83 -22.08 -2.52 -24.68
N ASN A 84 -21.01 -1.71 -24.72
CA ASN A 84 -20.21 -1.53 -25.94
C ASN A 84 -18.75 -2.05 -25.86
N MET A 85 -18.28 -2.51 -24.70
CA MET A 85 -16.90 -2.94 -24.48
C MET A 85 -16.84 -4.20 -23.60
N PHE A 86 -16.88 -5.40 -24.18
CA PHE A 86 -16.93 -6.68 -23.43
C PHE A 86 -15.59 -7.43 -23.33
N GLY A 87 -14.50 -6.87 -23.83
CA GLY A 87 -13.21 -7.56 -23.83
C GLY A 87 -12.02 -6.63 -24.00
N GLY A 88 -10.85 -7.14 -23.67
CA GLY A 88 -9.59 -6.41 -23.73
C GLY A 88 -8.59 -6.95 -22.71
N LYS A 89 -7.46 -6.26 -22.58
CA LYS A 89 -6.46 -6.58 -21.55
C LYS A 89 -6.80 -5.89 -20.24
N ALA A 90 -6.56 -6.57 -19.12
CA ALA A 90 -6.49 -5.96 -17.80
C ALA A 90 -5.09 -5.37 -17.57
N GLY A 91 -5.01 -4.32 -16.78
CA GLY A 91 -3.75 -3.66 -16.47
C GLY A 91 -3.96 -2.40 -15.65
N ILE A 92 -2.85 -1.80 -15.26
CA ILE A 92 -2.79 -0.59 -14.46
C ILE A 92 -2.33 0.56 -15.35
N SER A 93 -2.83 1.77 -15.08
CA SER A 93 -2.42 2.98 -15.76
C SER A 93 -2.40 4.16 -14.80
N HIS A 94 -1.50 5.11 -15.02
CA HIS A 94 -1.56 6.44 -14.44
C HIS A 94 -1.51 7.47 -15.59
N SER A 95 -2.06 8.65 -15.36
CA SER A 95 -2.10 9.74 -16.36
C SER A 95 -1.48 11.05 -15.88
N THR A 96 -1.05 11.13 -14.62
CA THR A 96 -0.49 12.34 -14.02
C THR A 96 1.04 12.24 -13.96
N PRO A 97 1.77 13.01 -14.79
CA PRO A 97 3.23 13.00 -14.74
C PRO A 97 3.74 13.43 -13.36
N GLY A 98 4.68 12.67 -12.81
CA GLY A 98 5.31 12.97 -11.51
C GLY A 98 4.60 12.36 -10.30
N ASN A 99 3.38 11.83 -10.44
CA ASN A 99 2.74 11.07 -9.37
C ASN A 99 3.37 9.68 -9.25
N VAL A 100 3.56 9.25 -8.01
CA VAL A 100 3.93 7.87 -7.65
C VAL A 100 2.66 7.17 -7.18
N ASN A 101 2.32 6.04 -7.81
CA ASN A 101 1.32 5.12 -7.30
C ASN A 101 2.02 3.81 -6.97
N GLU A 102 1.92 3.38 -5.71
CA GLU A 102 2.45 2.09 -5.26
C GLU A 102 1.36 1.02 -5.34
N TYR A 103 1.74 -0.22 -5.64
CA TYR A 103 0.81 -1.34 -5.77
C TYR A 103 1.44 -2.56 -5.08
N ALA A 104 0.87 -2.96 -3.94
CA ALA A 104 1.34 -4.14 -3.20
C ALA A 104 0.84 -5.45 -3.83
N TYR A 105 -0.34 -5.44 -4.47
CA TYR A 105 -0.94 -6.65 -5.03
C TYR A 105 -1.90 -6.37 -6.19
N VAL A 106 -1.94 -7.29 -7.14
CA VAL A 106 -2.86 -7.26 -8.28
C VAL A 106 -3.42 -8.65 -8.53
N GLY A 107 -4.71 -8.83 -8.24
CA GLY A 107 -5.46 -10.05 -8.57
C GLY A 107 -6.31 -9.83 -9.81
N VAL A 108 -6.32 -10.81 -10.73
CA VAL A 108 -7.17 -10.76 -11.93
C VAL A 108 -7.89 -12.09 -12.12
N GLY A 109 -9.23 -12.04 -12.07
CA GLY A 109 -10.12 -13.15 -12.41
C GLY A 109 -10.67 -12.98 -13.82
N ILE A 110 -10.61 -14.03 -14.64
CA ILE A 110 -11.18 -14.05 -16.00
C ILE A 110 -12.04 -15.29 -16.21
N GLY A 111 -12.94 -15.25 -17.20
CA GLY A 111 -13.76 -16.42 -17.56
C GLY A 111 -14.76 -16.82 -16.48
N GLY A 112 -15.19 -15.88 -15.63
CA GLY A 112 -16.13 -16.15 -14.53
C GLY A 112 -15.46 -16.54 -13.21
N LEU A 113 -14.12 -16.64 -13.17
CA LEU A 113 -13.38 -16.81 -11.93
C LEU A 113 -13.31 -15.49 -11.16
N GLU A 114 -13.34 -15.59 -9.83
CA GLU A 114 -13.09 -14.45 -8.97
C GLU A 114 -11.61 -14.04 -9.03
N ALA A 115 -11.36 -12.74 -8.90
CA ALA A 115 -10.01 -12.25 -8.74
C ALA A 115 -9.50 -12.69 -7.36
N PRO A 116 -8.30 -13.28 -7.27
CA PRO A 116 -7.65 -13.49 -5.98
C PRO A 116 -7.63 -12.20 -5.17
N HIS A 117 -8.00 -12.27 -3.88
CA HIS A 117 -7.92 -11.14 -2.96
C HIS A 117 -6.50 -11.01 -2.42
N ALA A 118 -6.10 -9.78 -2.12
CA ALA A 118 -4.88 -9.52 -1.35
C ALA A 118 -5.00 -10.21 0.03
N PRO A 119 -3.91 -10.81 0.56
CA PRO A 119 -3.86 -11.22 1.95
C PRO A 119 -4.21 -10.06 2.89
N ASP A 120 -4.84 -10.33 4.02
CA ASP A 120 -5.28 -9.28 4.95
C ASP A 120 -4.11 -8.56 5.65
N ASP A 121 -2.96 -9.22 5.75
CA ASP A 121 -1.70 -8.75 6.32
C ASP A 121 -0.72 -8.18 5.28
N LEU A 122 -1.16 -8.00 4.03
CA LEU A 122 -0.27 -7.66 2.93
C LEU A 122 0.44 -6.31 3.13
N VAL A 123 -0.28 -5.33 3.68
CA VAL A 123 0.18 -3.94 3.78
C VAL A 123 0.53 -3.55 5.21
N ASN A 124 -0.08 -4.22 6.18
CA ASN A 124 0.35 -4.20 7.56
C ASN A 124 1.08 -5.52 7.88
N PRO A 125 2.32 -5.71 7.38
CA PRO A 125 3.07 -6.94 7.58
C PRO A 125 3.52 -7.12 9.04
N VAL A 126 3.15 -6.19 9.92
CA VAL A 126 3.70 -6.14 11.26
C VAL A 126 2.94 -7.09 12.16
N ASP A 127 3.61 -8.17 12.55
CA ASP A 127 3.14 -9.13 13.54
C ASP A 127 2.77 -8.40 14.84
N PRO A 128 1.57 -8.59 15.42
CA PRO A 128 1.24 -8.02 16.74
C PRO A 128 2.20 -8.49 17.84
N ASP A 129 2.82 -9.66 17.68
CA ASP A 129 3.84 -10.18 18.57
C ASP A 129 5.27 -9.76 18.21
N LEU A 130 5.45 -8.87 17.23
CA LEU A 130 6.75 -8.34 16.77
C LEU A 130 7.67 -7.97 17.94
N THR A 131 8.93 -8.35 17.80
CA THR A 131 10.02 -8.02 18.71
C THR A 131 11.12 -7.23 17.99
N ALA A 132 12.02 -6.60 18.75
CA ALA A 132 13.18 -5.94 18.16
C ALA A 132 14.14 -6.92 17.46
N GLU A 133 14.07 -8.22 17.77
CA GLU A 133 14.82 -9.25 17.03
C GLU A 133 14.25 -9.46 15.62
N ASP A 134 12.93 -9.35 15.45
CA ASP A 134 12.27 -9.45 14.14
C ASP A 134 12.59 -8.22 13.28
N ILE A 135 12.55 -7.02 13.87
CA ILE A 135 13.03 -5.80 13.18
C ILE A 135 14.51 -5.94 12.79
N ARG A 136 15.32 -6.60 13.64
CA ARG A 136 16.73 -6.85 13.32
C ARG A 136 16.88 -7.80 12.14
N ALA A 137 16.04 -8.82 12.03
CA ALA A 137 16.00 -9.71 10.87
C ALA A 137 15.62 -8.94 9.59
N LEU A 138 14.60 -8.08 9.67
CA LEU A 138 14.19 -7.21 8.56
C LEU A 138 15.34 -6.31 8.06
N VAL A 139 16.18 -5.76 8.94
CA VAL A 139 17.37 -4.99 8.53
C VAL A 139 18.32 -5.83 7.65
N PHE A 140 18.50 -7.11 7.94
CA PHE A 140 19.32 -8.00 7.11
C PHE A 140 18.66 -8.35 5.78
N ASP A 141 17.35 -8.55 5.78
CA ASP A 141 16.59 -8.80 4.55
C ASP A 141 16.64 -7.60 3.61
N LEU A 142 16.49 -6.38 4.16
CA LEU A 142 16.64 -5.12 3.42
C LEU A 142 18.07 -4.88 2.92
N GLN A 143 19.08 -5.38 3.63
CA GLN A 143 20.45 -5.38 3.11
C GLN A 143 20.57 -6.34 1.92
N ALA A 144 20.00 -7.54 2.03
CA ALA A 144 20.07 -8.56 0.98
C ALA A 144 19.31 -8.15 -0.29
N SER A 145 18.21 -7.40 -0.17
CA SER A 145 17.46 -6.83 -1.31
C SER A 145 18.16 -5.62 -1.95
N GLY A 146 19.17 -5.04 -1.29
CA GLY A 146 19.89 -3.85 -1.75
C GLY A 146 19.22 -2.52 -1.35
N ASP A 147 18.19 -2.55 -0.51
CA ASP A 147 17.53 -1.37 0.03
C ASP A 147 18.37 -0.65 1.10
N ILE A 148 19.30 -1.38 1.74
CA ILE A 148 20.36 -0.84 2.58
C ILE A 148 21.70 -1.33 2.03
N THR A 149 22.47 -0.44 1.42
CA THR A 149 23.73 -0.82 0.76
C THR A 149 24.97 -0.63 1.64
N ASP A 150 24.93 0.30 2.59
CA ASP A 150 26.06 0.60 3.47
C ASP A 150 26.09 -0.32 4.70
N GLU A 151 27.11 -1.18 4.78
CA GLU A 151 27.31 -2.09 5.92
C GLU A 151 27.40 -1.35 7.28
N ARG A 152 27.82 -0.08 7.29
CA ARG A 152 27.88 0.74 8.52
C ARG A 152 26.49 1.09 9.02
N VAL A 153 25.54 1.32 8.12
CA VAL A 153 24.13 1.55 8.47
C VAL A 153 23.55 0.28 9.09
N VAL A 154 23.69 -0.85 8.39
CA VAL A 154 23.24 -2.17 8.89
C VAL A 154 23.81 -2.45 10.28
N ARG A 155 25.12 -2.27 10.46
CA ARG A 155 25.77 -2.48 11.76
C ARG A 155 25.22 -1.56 12.85
N THR A 156 24.96 -0.29 12.53
CA THR A 156 24.46 0.66 13.53
C THR A 156 23.04 0.33 13.94
N LEU A 157 22.15 0.08 12.98
CA LEU A 157 20.76 -0.30 13.23
C LEU A 157 20.68 -1.61 14.04
N THR A 158 21.44 -2.63 13.64
CA THR A 158 21.42 -3.95 14.31
C THR A 158 21.99 -3.91 15.73
N LEU A 159 23.02 -3.09 15.99
CA LEU A 159 23.53 -2.86 17.35
C LEU A 159 22.48 -2.19 18.25
N HIS A 160 21.77 -1.19 17.72
CA HIS A 160 20.71 -0.50 18.44
C HIS A 160 19.54 -1.44 18.75
N LEU A 161 19.07 -2.21 17.77
CA LEU A 161 18.02 -3.21 17.94
C LEU A 161 18.41 -4.33 18.91
N THR A 162 19.68 -4.72 18.94
CA THR A 162 20.19 -5.68 19.94
C THR A 162 20.08 -5.11 21.37
N ALA A 163 20.27 -3.81 21.57
CA ALA A 163 20.06 -3.18 22.87
C ALA A 163 18.57 -3.19 23.25
N ILE A 164 17.68 -2.86 22.31
CA ILE A 164 16.22 -2.88 22.52
C ILE A 164 15.75 -4.30 22.86
N ALA A 165 16.17 -5.32 22.10
CA ALA A 165 15.85 -6.72 22.39
C ALA A 165 16.32 -7.18 23.78
N ASN A 166 17.44 -6.63 24.29
CA ASN A 166 17.86 -6.87 25.67
C ASN A 166 16.93 -6.23 26.69
N TYR A 167 16.34 -5.07 26.40
CA TYR A 167 15.36 -4.41 27.27
C TYR A 167 14.00 -5.10 27.23
N GLU A 168 13.53 -5.54 26.06
CA GLU A 168 12.33 -6.37 25.93
C GLU A 168 12.43 -7.64 26.78
N ARG A 169 13.54 -8.37 26.67
CA ARG A 169 13.80 -9.58 27.48
C ARG A 169 13.84 -9.33 28.99
N ARG A 170 14.03 -8.09 29.41
CA ARG A 170 14.06 -7.67 30.82
C ARG A 170 12.77 -6.98 31.26
N ASP A 171 11.76 -6.97 30.39
CA ASP A 171 10.47 -6.31 30.63
C ASP A 171 10.62 -4.82 31.00
N ASN A 172 11.63 -4.16 30.39
CA ASN A 172 11.92 -2.75 30.67
C ASN A 172 11.33 -1.85 29.57
N GLY A 173 10.00 -1.74 29.55
CA GLY A 173 9.25 -0.97 28.56
C GLY A 173 9.70 0.47 28.44
N ALA A 174 10.02 1.14 29.55
CA ALA A 174 10.51 2.52 29.53
C ALA A 174 11.80 2.66 28.69
N LYS A 175 12.71 1.68 28.77
CA LYS A 175 13.92 1.67 27.93
C LYS A 175 13.64 1.24 26.50
N VAL A 176 12.67 0.36 26.26
CA VAL A 176 12.24 0.04 24.90
C VAL A 176 11.73 1.31 24.21
N LEU A 177 10.77 2.01 24.81
CA LEU A 177 10.20 3.24 24.25
C LEU A 177 11.25 4.33 24.01
N GLU A 178 12.13 4.59 24.98
CA GLU A 178 13.22 5.59 24.84
C GLU A 178 14.16 5.27 23.67
N HIS A 179 14.55 3.99 23.55
CA HIS A 179 15.45 3.57 22.48
C HIS A 179 14.74 3.47 21.13
N MET A 180 13.45 3.14 21.08
CA MET A 180 12.67 3.13 19.83
C MET A 180 12.47 4.54 19.27
N ALA A 181 12.16 5.53 20.10
CA ALA A 181 12.11 6.92 19.64
C ALA A 181 13.48 7.38 19.07
N SER A 182 14.59 6.94 19.68
CA SER A 182 15.93 7.20 19.14
C SER A 182 16.22 6.43 17.84
N PHE A 183 15.59 5.28 17.64
CA PHE A 183 15.70 4.49 16.42
C PHE A 183 14.98 5.17 15.26
N GLU A 184 13.77 5.70 15.46
CA GLU A 184 13.02 6.46 14.45
C GLU A 184 13.81 7.69 13.95
N LEU A 185 14.39 8.46 14.87
CA LEU A 185 15.26 9.59 14.52
C LEU A 185 16.50 9.16 13.70
N LEU A 186 16.99 7.95 13.93
CA LEU A 186 18.12 7.40 13.18
C LEU A 186 17.69 6.99 11.77
N LEU A 187 16.49 6.42 11.60
CA LEU A 187 15.92 6.09 10.29
C LEU A 187 15.69 7.34 9.46
N GLU A 188 15.03 8.35 10.02
CA GLU A 188 14.79 9.65 9.37
C GLU A 188 16.10 10.24 8.86
N ARG A 189 17.12 10.28 9.72
CA ARG A 189 18.45 10.77 9.33
C ARG A 189 19.07 9.94 8.20
N TYR A 190 18.97 8.61 8.23
CA TYR A 190 19.55 7.78 7.17
C TYR A 190 18.81 7.93 5.85
N PHE A 191 17.49 8.09 5.89
CA PHE A 191 16.68 8.35 4.72
C PHE A 191 16.99 9.72 4.10
N ASP A 192 17.05 10.79 4.92
CA ASP A 192 17.38 12.16 4.48
C ASP A 192 18.76 12.26 3.83
N ASN A 193 19.71 11.43 4.27
CA ASN A 193 21.06 11.37 3.71
C ASN A 193 21.18 10.34 2.58
N GLU A 194 20.06 9.81 2.07
CA GLU A 194 20.00 8.83 0.97
C GLU A 194 20.80 7.53 1.25
N MET A 195 20.99 7.18 2.53
CA MET A 195 21.75 6.00 2.96
C MET A 195 20.89 4.72 2.99
N ILE A 196 19.57 4.87 3.01
CA ILE A 196 18.57 3.80 2.88
C ILE A 196 17.53 4.18 1.84
N SER A 197 16.93 3.19 1.18
CA SER A 197 15.84 3.44 0.22
C SER A 197 14.57 3.92 0.93
N ARG A 198 13.65 4.52 0.17
CA ARG A 198 12.28 4.84 0.64
C ARG A 198 11.60 3.60 1.21
N TYR A 199 11.74 2.47 0.53
CA TYR A 199 11.14 1.21 0.96
C TYR A 199 11.73 0.71 2.30
N ALA A 200 13.05 0.77 2.48
CA ALA A 200 13.68 0.45 3.76
C ALA A 200 13.20 1.39 4.89
N ASN A 201 13.13 2.70 4.62
CA ASN A 201 12.64 3.67 5.60
C ASN A 201 11.19 3.37 6.01
N TYR A 202 10.31 3.17 5.03
CA TYR A 202 8.91 2.82 5.25
C TYR A 202 8.77 1.55 6.09
N MET A 203 9.39 0.45 5.65
CA MET A 203 9.29 -0.85 6.33
C MET A 203 9.82 -0.80 7.77
N LEU A 204 10.96 -0.15 8.01
CA LEU A 204 11.51 -0.07 9.36
C LEU A 204 10.71 0.87 10.27
N SER A 205 10.09 1.92 9.72
CA SER A 205 9.28 2.86 10.49
C SER A 205 7.97 2.22 10.95
N ILE A 206 7.23 1.55 10.06
CA ILE A 206 5.97 0.88 10.45
C ILE A 206 6.20 -0.22 11.52
N HIS A 207 7.33 -0.93 11.43
CA HIS A 207 7.70 -1.94 12.42
C HIS A 207 8.14 -1.30 13.75
N ALA A 208 8.80 -0.13 13.69
CA ALA A 208 9.17 0.62 14.88
C ALA A 208 7.93 1.13 15.62
N GLU A 209 6.98 1.73 14.90
CA GLU A 209 5.73 2.23 15.46
C GLU A 209 4.89 1.11 16.09
N ALA A 210 4.78 -0.05 15.44
CA ALA A 210 4.08 -1.19 16.02
C ALA A 210 4.72 -1.70 17.32
N LEU A 211 6.06 -1.74 17.37
CA LEU A 211 6.77 -2.09 18.60
C LEU A 211 6.56 -1.03 19.70
N ILE A 212 6.53 0.26 19.35
CA ILE A 212 6.20 1.33 20.31
C ILE A 212 4.78 1.16 20.84
N ALA A 213 3.80 0.89 19.97
CA ALA A 213 2.40 0.70 20.34
C ALA A 213 2.26 -0.45 21.36
N LYS A 214 2.91 -1.60 21.09
CA LYS A 214 2.95 -2.76 21.99
C LYS A 214 3.41 -2.46 23.42
N TRP A 215 4.30 -1.48 23.61
CA TRP A 215 4.84 -1.10 24.92
C TRP A 215 4.18 0.16 25.51
N THR A 216 3.19 0.73 24.83
CA THR A 216 2.41 1.90 25.28
C THR A 216 1.05 1.51 25.87
N ASP A 217 0.53 0.33 25.50
CA ASP A 217 -0.67 -0.29 26.08
C ASP A 217 -0.45 -0.89 27.49
#